data_AF-A0A820NTA8-F1
#
_entry.id   AF-A0A820NTA8-F1
#
_cell.length_a   1.000
_cell.length_b   1.000
_cell.length_c   1.000
_cell.angle_alpha   90.00
_cell.angle_beta   90.00
_cell.angle_gamma   90.00
#
_symmetry.space_group_name_H-M   'P 1'
#
loop_
_entity.id
_entity.type
_entity.pdbx_description
1 polymer ?
#
loop_
_entity_poly.entity_id
_entity_poly.type
_entity_poly.pdbx_seq_one_letter_code
_entity_poly.pdbx_strand_id
1 'polypeptide(L)'
;MADNEHHQTLIEQMDEIENDRNLFQEKFIQQKQNLEEHSLIKQIDQWENDSIIKIKQTAEECRQNFIKSIKKSFRQIDYKLIRLTEQLKQIPNKKIFNENYVNQLKQKLIQLTEELNEPKNISVEETSTLFINKINLNDRS
;
A
#
# COMPACT_ATOMS: atom_id res chain seq x y z
N MET A 1 5.25 26.19 -72.54
CA MET A 1 4.09 25.50 -71.91
C MET A 1 4.53 24.70 -70.70
N ALA A 2 5.55 23.83 -70.77
CA ALA A 2 6.05 23.06 -69.61
C ALA A 2 6.49 23.89 -68.38
N ASP A 3 7.07 25.08 -68.58
CA ASP A 3 7.56 25.94 -67.49
C ASP A 3 6.42 26.57 -66.66
N ASN A 4 5.26 26.79 -67.27
CA ASN A 4 4.08 27.35 -66.61
C ASN A 4 3.33 26.30 -65.79
N GLU A 5 3.25 25.06 -66.28
CA GLU A 5 2.71 23.92 -65.53
C GLU A 5 3.57 23.60 -64.32
N HIS A 6 4.91 23.61 -64.48
CA HIS A 6 5.83 23.41 -63.37
C HIS A 6 5.69 24.51 -62.30
N HIS A 7 5.57 25.78 -62.71
CA HIS A 7 5.36 26.87 -61.76
C HIS A 7 4.02 26.74 -61.01
N GLN A 8 2.95 26.35 -61.70
CA GLN A 8 1.64 26.12 -61.08
C GLN A 8 1.68 24.99 -60.05
N THR A 9 2.37 23.88 -60.35
CA THR A 9 2.57 22.78 -59.39
C THR A 9 3.34 23.23 -58.14
N LEU A 10 4.33 24.11 -58.27
CA LEU A 10 5.05 24.65 -57.12
C LEU A 10 4.16 25.52 -56.23
N ILE A 11 3.24 26.30 -56.81
CA ILE A 11 2.27 27.10 -56.06
C ILE A 11 1.34 26.19 -55.25
N GLU A 12 0.82 25.12 -55.87
CA GLU A 12 -0.03 24.13 -55.20
C GLU A 12 0.70 23.47 -54.02
N GLN A 13 1.97 23.11 -54.19
CA GLN A 13 2.79 22.58 -53.09
C GLN A 13 3.01 23.60 -51.96
N MET A 14 3.14 24.89 -52.28
CA MET A 14 3.24 25.94 -51.26
C MET A 14 1.94 26.10 -50.47
N ASP A 15 0.79 26.04 -51.14
CA ASP A 15 -0.53 26.09 -50.50
C ASP A 15 -0.73 24.87 -49.57
N GLU A 16 -0.29 23.68 -49.98
CA GLU A 16 -0.29 22.47 -49.13
C GLU A 16 0.59 22.66 -47.89
N ILE A 17 1.80 23.20 -48.03
CA ILE A 17 2.69 23.48 -46.90
C ILE A 17 2.07 24.51 -45.94
N GLU A 18 1.42 25.55 -46.46
CA GLU A 18 0.76 26.55 -45.63
C GLU A 18 -0.40 25.93 -44.82
N ASN A 19 -1.19 25.06 -45.45
CA ASN A 19 -2.26 24.33 -44.79
C ASN A 19 -1.72 23.41 -43.68
N ASP A 20 -0.67 22.63 -43.96
CA ASP A 20 -0.02 21.76 -42.97
C ASP A 20 0.55 22.55 -41.80
N ARG A 21 1.16 23.71 -42.07
CA ARG A 21 1.67 24.63 -41.03
C ARG A 21 0.53 25.12 -40.14
N ASN A 22 -0.62 25.49 -40.73
CA ASN A 22 -1.77 25.98 -39.97
C ASN A 22 -2.34 24.87 -39.08
N LEU A 23 -2.49 23.65 -39.61
CA LEU A 23 -2.91 22.47 -38.82
C LEU A 23 -1.92 22.16 -37.68
N PHE A 24 -0.62 22.28 -37.93
CA PHE A 24 0.40 22.14 -36.89
C PHE A 24 0.25 23.22 -35.81
N GLN A 25 0.07 24.48 -36.19
CA GLN A 25 -0.09 25.60 -35.27
C GLN A 25 -1.29 25.41 -34.33
N GLU A 26 -2.41 24.92 -34.86
CA GLU A 26 -3.59 24.59 -34.06
C GLU A 26 -3.30 23.48 -33.05
N LYS A 27 -2.70 22.36 -33.49
CA LYS A 27 -2.30 21.25 -32.61
C LYS A 27 -1.31 21.70 -31.54
N PHE A 28 -0.35 22.55 -31.91
CA PHE A 28 0.64 23.10 -30.99
C PHE A 28 -0.02 23.96 -29.91
N ILE A 29 -0.95 24.84 -30.29
CA ILE A 29 -1.70 25.67 -29.33
C ILE A 29 -2.53 24.80 -28.39
N GLN A 30 -3.23 23.79 -28.91
CA GLN A 30 -4.01 22.85 -28.10
C GLN A 30 -3.14 22.10 -27.08
N GLN A 31 -2.01 21.52 -27.50
CA GLN A 31 -1.11 20.83 -26.59
C GLN A 31 -0.48 21.78 -25.55
N LYS A 32 -0.14 23.00 -25.95
CA LYS A 32 0.40 24.03 -25.04
C LYS A 32 -0.63 24.46 -23.99
N GLN A 33 -1.92 24.48 -24.33
CA GLN A 33 -2.99 24.81 -23.39
C GLN A 33 -3.34 23.65 -22.46
N ASN A 34 -3.21 22.40 -22.93
CA ASN A 34 -3.60 21.19 -22.20
C ASN A 34 -2.38 20.32 -21.83
N LEU A 35 -1.39 20.90 -21.15
CA LEU A 35 -0.17 20.17 -20.75
C LEU A 35 -0.45 18.99 -19.81
N GLU A 36 -1.51 19.07 -19.00
CA GLU A 36 -1.91 17.99 -18.09
C GLU A 36 -2.41 16.74 -18.86
N GLU A 37 -2.89 16.93 -20.09
CA GLU A 37 -3.32 15.80 -20.93
C GLU A 37 -2.15 15.11 -21.63
N HIS A 38 -0.93 15.64 -21.49
CA HIS A 38 0.27 15.10 -22.10
C HIS A 38 0.48 13.64 -21.66
N SER A 39 0.85 12.79 -22.61
CA SER A 39 0.96 11.34 -22.39
C SER A 39 1.92 10.97 -21.25
N LEU A 40 3.02 11.72 -21.09
CA LEU A 40 3.96 11.53 -19.98
C LEU A 40 3.36 11.90 -18.61
N ILE A 41 2.50 12.93 -18.53
CA ILE A 41 1.80 13.26 -17.28
C ILE A 41 0.84 12.13 -16.91
N LYS A 42 0.02 11.67 -17.86
CA LYS A 42 -0.87 10.51 -17.65
C LYS A 42 -0.12 9.25 -17.22
N GLN A 43 1.11 9.05 -17.72
CA GLN A 43 1.95 7.94 -17.31
C GLN A 43 2.47 8.10 -15.87
N ILE A 44 2.84 9.32 -15.47
CA ILE A 44 3.21 9.63 -14.07
C ILE A 44 2.02 9.36 -13.15
N ASP A 45 0.82 9.86 -13.50
CA ASP A 45 -0.39 9.64 -12.71
C ASP A 45 -0.72 8.16 -12.57
N GLN A 46 -0.52 7.37 -13.63
CA GLN A 46 -0.71 5.92 -13.57
C GLN A 46 0.27 5.28 -12.58
N TRP A 47 1.55 5.61 -12.65
CA TRP A 47 2.55 5.07 -11.72
C TRP A 47 2.32 5.50 -10.27
N GLU A 48 1.86 6.73 -10.03
CA GLU A 48 1.46 7.21 -8.72
C GLU A 48 0.30 6.37 -8.17
N ASN A 49 -0.78 6.22 -8.94
CA ASN A 49 -1.95 5.46 -8.55
C ASN A 49 -1.62 3.99 -8.25
N ASP A 50 -0.83 3.34 -9.12
CA ASP A 50 -0.39 1.96 -8.91
C ASP A 50 0.43 1.82 -7.62
N SER A 51 1.29 2.80 -7.33
CA SER A 51 2.09 2.82 -6.10
C SER A 51 1.23 2.96 -4.85
N ILE A 52 0.22 3.85 -4.88
CA ILE A 52 -0.74 4.03 -3.78
C ILE A 52 -1.53 2.74 -3.53
N ILE A 53 -2.01 2.08 -4.58
CA ILE A 53 -2.74 0.81 -4.49
C ILE A 53 -1.85 -0.24 -3.82
N LYS A 54 -0.60 -0.37 -4.28
CA LYS A 54 0.35 -1.34 -3.73
C LYS A 54 0.62 -1.13 -2.24
N ILE A 55 0.79 0.13 -1.80
CA ILE A 55 0.94 0.49 -0.37
C ILE A 55 -0.29 0.06 0.42
N LYS A 56 -1.49 0.43 -0.07
CA LYS A 56 -2.75 0.11 0.63
C LYS A 56 -2.97 -1.39 0.76
N GLN A 57 -2.75 -2.15 -0.30
CA GLN A 57 -2.88 -3.61 -0.30
C GLN A 57 -1.93 -4.26 0.71
N THR A 58 -0.65 -3.88 0.68
CA THR A 58 0.37 -4.45 1.59
C THR A 58 0.06 -4.14 3.06
N ALA A 59 -0.37 -2.91 3.34
CA ALA A 59 -0.77 -2.53 4.69
C ALA A 59 -2.00 -3.31 5.17
N GLU A 60 -2.95 -3.58 4.27
CA GLU A 60 -4.15 -4.37 4.59
C GLU A 60 -3.82 -5.85 4.80
N GLU A 61 -2.98 -6.45 3.96
CA GLU A 61 -2.49 -7.81 4.15
C GLU A 61 -1.77 -7.96 5.51
N CYS A 62 -0.93 -6.99 5.87
CA CYS A 62 -0.27 -6.96 7.17
C CYS A 62 -1.30 -6.90 8.32
N ARG A 63 -2.31 -6.03 8.24
CA ARG A 63 -3.40 -5.94 9.23
C ARG A 63 -4.15 -7.25 9.36
N GLN A 64 -4.51 -7.90 8.26
CA GLN A 64 -5.23 -9.18 8.28
C GLN A 64 -4.40 -10.31 8.91
N ASN A 65 -3.11 -10.38 8.55
CA ASN A 65 -2.18 -11.34 9.14
C ASN A 65 -1.99 -11.11 10.65
N PHE A 66 -1.90 -9.85 11.07
CA PHE A 66 -1.84 -9.47 12.48
C PHE A 66 -3.10 -9.89 13.23
N ILE A 67 -4.30 -9.55 12.72
CA ILE A 67 -5.59 -9.93 13.32
C ILE A 67 -5.70 -11.45 13.46
N LYS A 68 -5.32 -12.21 12.42
CA LYS A 68 -5.33 -13.68 12.46
C LYS A 68 -4.40 -14.22 13.56
N SER A 69 -3.23 -13.60 13.71
CA SER A 69 -2.25 -14.01 14.71
C SER A 69 -2.70 -13.67 16.13
N ILE A 70 -3.27 -12.47 16.36
CA ILE A 70 -3.87 -12.09 17.66
C ILE A 70 -5.04 -13.01 18.02
N LYS A 71 -5.92 -13.35 17.07
CA LYS A 71 -7.02 -14.29 17.32
C LYS A 71 -6.52 -15.65 17.82
N LYS A 72 -5.36 -16.11 17.34
CA LYS A 72 -4.72 -17.34 17.83
C LYS A 72 -4.21 -17.17 19.26
N SER A 73 -3.59 -16.04 19.58
CA SER A 73 -3.15 -15.71 20.95
C SER A 73 -4.32 -15.65 21.92
N PHE A 74 -5.44 -15.01 21.56
CA PHE A 74 -6.64 -14.94 22.39
C PHE A 74 -7.23 -16.32 22.69
N ARG A 75 -7.27 -17.24 21.71
CA ARG A 75 -7.68 -18.63 21.97
C ARG A 75 -6.80 -19.31 23.01
N GLN A 76 -5.49 -19.05 23.00
CA GLN A 76 -4.58 -19.62 24.00
C GLN A 76 -4.83 -19.04 25.39
N ILE A 77 -5.09 -17.73 25.47
CA ILE A 77 -5.49 -17.06 26.71
C ILE A 77 -6.80 -17.64 27.23
N ASP A 78 -7.80 -17.85 26.38
CA ASP A 78 -9.08 -18.48 26.75
C ASP A 78 -8.86 -19.85 27.40
N TYR A 79 -8.05 -20.72 26.78
CA TYR A 79 -7.73 -22.04 27.35
C TYR A 79 -7.03 -21.93 28.71
N LYS A 80 -6.07 -21.03 28.86
CA LYS A 80 -5.37 -20.81 30.12
C LYS A 80 -6.30 -20.24 31.20
N LEU A 81 -7.23 -19.35 30.82
CA LEU A 81 -8.22 -18.77 31.71
C LEU A 81 -9.21 -19.83 32.20
N ILE A 82 -9.75 -20.67 31.30
CA ILE A 82 -10.61 -21.81 31.66
C ILE A 82 -9.90 -22.71 32.67
N ARG A 83 -8.64 -23.08 32.41
CA ARG A 83 -7.83 -23.89 33.32
C ARG A 83 -7.60 -23.23 34.68
N LEU A 84 -7.45 -21.90 34.71
CA LEU A 84 -7.35 -21.13 35.95
C LEU A 84 -8.68 -21.15 36.71
N THR A 85 -9.81 -20.97 36.02
CA THR A 85 -11.16 -21.07 36.60
C THR A 85 -11.42 -22.46 37.20
N GLU A 86 -11.03 -23.54 36.52
CA GLU A 86 -11.12 -24.90 37.05
C GLU A 86 -10.27 -25.08 38.30
N GLN A 87 -9.04 -24.55 38.31
CA GLN A 87 -8.15 -24.58 39.48
C GLN A 87 -8.74 -23.84 40.68
N LEU A 88 -9.44 -22.73 40.44
CA LEU A 88 -10.16 -21.96 41.47
C LEU A 88 -11.35 -22.74 42.02
N LYS A 89 -12.16 -23.37 41.16
CA LYS A 89 -13.32 -24.19 41.57
C LYS A 89 -12.95 -25.41 42.40
N GLN A 90 -11.74 -25.96 42.22
CA GLN A 90 -11.25 -27.10 42.98
C GLN A 90 -10.64 -26.75 44.35
N ILE A 91 -10.52 -25.46 44.71
CA ILE A 91 -9.94 -25.01 45.98
C ILE A 91 -10.58 -25.68 47.21
N PRO A 92 -11.92 -25.78 47.35
CA PRO A 92 -12.55 -26.36 48.53
C PRO A 92 -12.16 -27.82 48.79
N ASN A 93 -11.69 -28.54 47.76
CA ASN A 93 -11.43 -29.98 47.81
C ASN A 93 -9.93 -30.32 47.83
N LYS A 94 -9.03 -29.33 47.84
CA LYS A 94 -7.58 -29.58 47.80
C LYS A 94 -6.95 -29.47 49.19
N LYS A 95 -6.39 -30.60 49.66
CA LYS A 95 -5.50 -30.69 50.84
C LYS A 95 -4.27 -29.75 50.82
N ILE A 96 -4.02 -29.11 49.67
CA ILE A 96 -2.84 -28.29 49.35
C ILE A 96 -3.18 -26.79 49.35
N PHE A 97 -4.39 -26.40 49.79
CA PHE A 97 -4.76 -24.99 49.89
C PHE A 97 -3.90 -24.30 50.95
N ASN A 98 -2.98 -23.46 50.49
CA ASN A 98 -2.09 -22.66 51.31
C ASN A 98 -1.75 -21.35 50.58
N GLU A 99 -1.03 -20.46 51.26
CA GLU A 99 -0.63 -19.15 50.71
C GLU A 99 0.17 -19.28 49.41
N ASN A 100 1.04 -20.29 49.30
CA ASN A 100 1.83 -20.53 48.10
C ASN A 100 0.93 -20.84 46.89
N TYR A 101 -0.10 -21.67 47.07
CA TYR A 101 -1.07 -21.95 46.01
C TYR A 101 -1.85 -20.71 45.59
N VAL A 102 -2.26 -19.86 46.54
CA VAL A 102 -2.93 -18.57 46.25
C VAL A 102 -2.01 -17.65 45.45
N ASN A 103 -0.74 -17.54 45.84
CA ASN A 103 0.26 -16.74 45.13
C ASN A 103 0.50 -17.26 43.71
N GLN A 104 0.56 -18.59 43.50
CA GLN A 104 0.66 -19.17 42.15
C GLN A 104 -0.52 -18.80 41.25
N LEU A 105 -1.75 -18.80 41.77
CA LEU A 105 -2.94 -18.40 41.01
C LEU A 105 -2.89 -16.90 40.64
N LYS A 106 -2.46 -16.04 41.57
CA LYS A 106 -2.24 -14.61 41.29
C LYS A 106 -1.19 -14.40 40.20
N GLN A 107 -0.07 -15.11 40.26
CA GLN A 107 0.99 -15.02 39.25
C GLN A 107 0.51 -15.47 37.86
N LYS A 108 -0.26 -16.56 37.78
CA LYS A 108 -0.88 -16.99 36.51
C LYS A 108 -1.82 -15.92 35.94
N LEU A 109 -2.57 -15.22 36.79
CA LEU A 109 -3.45 -14.15 36.34
C LEU A 109 -2.66 -12.94 35.82
N ILE A 110 -1.58 -12.55 36.49
CA ILE A 110 -0.67 -11.49 36.02
C ILE A 110 -0.09 -11.85 34.65
N GLN A 111 0.40 -13.08 34.48
CA GLN A 111 0.92 -13.56 33.19
C GLN A 111 -0.12 -13.51 32.07
N LEU A 112 -1.39 -13.83 32.37
CA LEU A 112 -2.46 -13.71 31.37
C LEU A 112 -2.73 -12.26 30.98
N THR A 113 -2.66 -11.33 31.93
CA THR A 113 -2.79 -9.90 31.66
C THR A 113 -1.64 -9.39 30.79
N GLU A 114 -0.41 -9.81 31.07
CA GLU A 114 0.76 -9.47 30.24
C GLU A 114 0.61 -10.00 28.81
N GLU A 115 0.25 -11.29 28.65
CA GLU A 115 0.05 -11.91 27.33
C GLU A 115 -1.11 -11.30 26.54
N LEU A 116 -2.14 -10.79 27.22
CA LEU A 116 -3.27 -10.10 26.60
C LEU A 116 -2.86 -8.75 26.02
N ASN A 117 -2.07 -7.98 26.76
CA ASN A 117 -1.64 -6.64 26.38
C ASN A 117 -0.53 -6.69 25.33
N GLU A 118 0.39 -7.65 25.43
CA GLU A 118 1.54 -7.76 24.56
C GLU A 118 1.81 -9.23 24.19
N PRO A 119 1.22 -9.72 23.07
CA PRO A 119 1.43 -11.08 22.64
C PRO A 119 2.88 -11.28 22.17
N LYS A 120 3.67 -12.01 22.97
CA LYS A 120 5.11 -12.27 22.76
C LYS A 120 5.52 -12.90 21.41
N ASN A 121 4.56 -13.37 20.62
CA ASN A 121 4.81 -14.13 19.40
C ASN A 121 4.68 -13.29 18.11
N ILE A 122 4.38 -11.99 18.22
CA ILE A 122 4.10 -11.12 17.07
C ILE A 122 4.81 -9.79 17.27
N SER A 123 5.61 -9.38 16.28
CA SER A 123 6.20 -8.05 16.16
C SER A 123 5.77 -7.44 14.83
N VAL A 124 5.62 -6.12 14.78
CA VAL A 124 5.39 -5.36 13.55
C VAL A 124 6.58 -4.44 13.38
N GLU A 125 7.27 -4.57 12.27
CA GLU A 125 8.48 -3.81 11.97
C GLU A 125 8.34 -3.16 10.59
N GLU A 126 8.83 -1.93 10.48
CA GLU A 126 8.95 -1.22 9.22
C GLU A 126 10.36 -1.39 8.67
N THR A 127 10.49 -1.71 7.38
CA THR A 127 11.78 -1.87 6.71
C THR A 127 11.98 -0.77 5.69
N SER A 128 13.19 -0.19 5.64
CA SER A 128 13.51 0.96 4.80
C SER A 128 13.93 0.59 3.36
N THR A 129 13.69 -0.63 2.91
CA THR A 129 13.99 -1.05 1.53
C THR A 129 13.08 -0.37 0.53
N LEU A 130 13.58 -0.10 -0.70
CA LEU A 130 12.78 0.51 -1.77
C LEU A 130 11.60 -0.39 -2.15
N PHE A 131 10.43 -0.04 -1.60
CA PHE A 131 9.18 -0.75 -1.85
C PHE A 131 8.45 -0.22 -3.11
N ILE A 132 8.60 1.08 -3.36
CA ILE A 132 8.02 1.82 -4.49
C ILE A 132 9.13 2.31 -5.41
N ASN A 133 8.89 2.21 -6.72
CA ASN A 133 9.83 2.67 -7.73
C ASN A 133 9.89 4.20 -7.73
N LYS A 134 11.10 4.75 -7.82
CA LYS A 134 11.29 6.19 -7.98
C LYS A 134 11.00 6.59 -9.42
N ILE A 135 10.10 7.55 -9.61
CA ILE A 135 9.86 8.20 -10.91
C ILE A 135 10.92 9.28 -11.12
N ASN A 136 11.61 9.24 -12.25
CA ASN A 136 12.64 10.23 -12.60
C ASN A 136 12.31 10.88 -13.94
N LEU A 137 12.48 12.20 -14.02
CA LEU A 137 12.51 12.92 -15.27
C LEU A 137 13.96 12.97 -15.75
N ASN A 138 14.22 12.42 -16.93
CA ASN A 138 15.54 12.47 -17.56
C ASN A 138 15.49 13.44 -18.72
N ASP A 139 16.30 14.50 -18.64
CA ASP A 139 16.55 15.37 -19.78
C ASP A 139 17.43 14.64 -20.80
N ARG A 140 17.10 14.79 -22.09
CA ARG A 140 17.83 14.19 -23.22
C ARG A 140 18.50 15.25 -24.10
N SER A 141 18.49 16.51 -23.68
CA SER A 141 19.12 17.63 -24.37
C SER A 141 20.62 17.75 -24.12
#